data_AF-A0A4Q1CQ93-F1
#
_entry.id   AF-A0A4Q1CQ93-F1
#
_cell.length_a   1.000
_cell.length_b   1.000
_cell.length_c   1.000
_cell.angle_alpha   90.00
_cell.angle_beta   90.00
_cell.angle_gamma   90.00
#
_symmetry.space_group_name_H-M   'P 1'
#
loop_
_entity.id
_entity.type
_entity.pdbx_description
1 polymer ?
#
loop_
_entity_poly.entity_id
_entity_poly.type
_entity_poly.pdbx_seq_one_letter_code
_entity_poly.pdbx_strand_id
1 'polypeptide(L)'
;MSNVFPLSRDPVSVSPPPDKAQWQEEIEEAKSGVRAKVSTKAAAFYLGVHYTTLRAWVRAGEGPEPVKNPSRPGTTAVNQHMGFTLQSLDRFLKSREGSVVTRGKRSEVESVLRDVDRIQATIELKMAEDALAKAREKARRLGVLSFNGIEGIADIHPWLIVEGRIAGHLWVLPEEQIVEINLDDVIETSLISALALPWKSDAHRQPYAEVAQFELNSLIASIEREGAVQRAADEERFLDVNTPKPLGVKGPGRL
;
A
#
# COMPACT_ATOMS: atom_id res chain seq x y z
N MET A 1 34.28 -3.80 32.12
CA MET A 1 33.01 -4.41 31.68
C MET A 1 31.91 -3.41 32.00
N SER A 2 31.06 -2.87 31.13
CA SER A 2 30.77 -3.09 29.72
C SER A 2 30.00 -1.85 29.21
N ASN A 3 30.08 -1.60 27.91
CA ASN A 3 29.38 -0.57 27.13
C ASN A 3 27.87 -0.48 27.41
N VAL A 4 27.29 0.73 27.38
CA VAL A 4 26.04 1.04 26.62
C VAL A 4 25.97 2.55 26.27
N PHE A 5 26.10 2.87 24.99
CA PHE A 5 25.31 3.91 24.30
C PHE A 5 24.32 3.14 23.39
N PRO A 6 23.11 3.63 23.04
CA PRO A 6 22.89 4.85 22.24
C PRO A 6 21.77 5.77 22.78
N LEU A 7 21.90 7.10 22.70
CA LEU A 7 21.61 7.97 21.54
C LEU A 7 20.14 7.88 21.07
N SER A 8 19.28 8.63 21.76
CA SER A 8 18.13 9.28 21.14
C SER A 8 18.57 10.66 20.67
N ARG A 9 18.50 10.95 19.37
CA ARG A 9 18.48 12.32 18.84
C ARG A 9 17.65 12.36 17.55
N ASP A 10 16.61 13.16 17.63
CA ASP A 10 15.74 13.64 16.55
C ASP A 10 16.51 14.21 15.33
N PRO A 11 15.84 14.31 14.17
CA PRO A 11 16.46 14.73 12.91
C PRO A 11 16.78 16.23 12.95
N VAL A 12 18.06 16.57 13.06
CA VAL A 12 18.52 17.93 12.79
C VAL A 12 18.47 18.15 11.28
N SER A 13 17.63 19.08 10.86
CA SER A 13 17.76 19.77 9.57
C SER A 13 19.15 20.42 9.52
N VAL A 14 20.09 19.82 8.79
CA VAL A 14 21.44 20.36 8.63
C VAL A 14 21.54 20.99 7.24
N SER A 15 21.59 22.32 7.21
CA SER A 15 22.08 23.11 6.08
C SER A 15 23.38 22.51 5.51
N PRO A 16 23.68 22.66 4.21
CA PRO A 16 24.88 22.07 3.63
C PRO A 16 26.14 22.57 4.36
N PRO A 17 27.14 21.71 4.63
CA PRO A 17 28.37 22.12 5.33
C PRO A 17 29.09 23.26 4.57
N PRO A 18 29.74 24.20 5.29
CA PRO A 18 30.21 25.49 4.76
C PRO A 18 31.19 25.37 3.58
N ASP A 19 31.88 24.23 3.45
CA ASP A 19 32.86 23.99 2.39
C ASP A 19 32.23 23.70 1.01
N LYS A 20 31.00 23.15 0.97
CA LYS A 20 30.35 22.76 -0.30
C LYS A 20 29.86 23.97 -1.10
N ALA A 21 29.34 24.98 -0.40
CA ALA A 21 28.88 26.22 -1.01
C ALA A 21 30.05 26.99 -1.66
N GLN A 22 31.20 27.04 -0.99
CA GLN A 22 32.42 27.67 -1.53
C GLN A 22 32.92 26.96 -2.79
N TRP A 23 32.88 25.63 -2.83
CA TRP A 23 33.28 24.88 -4.03
C TRP A 23 32.28 25.03 -5.17
N GLN A 24 30.99 25.17 -4.87
CA GLN A 24 29.96 25.47 -5.88
C GLN A 24 30.17 26.86 -6.48
N GLU A 25 30.43 27.86 -5.63
CA GLU A 25 30.73 29.22 -6.07
C GLU A 25 32.01 29.27 -6.92
N GLU A 26 33.09 28.57 -6.53
CA GLU A 26 34.30 28.43 -7.35
C GLU A 26 34.04 27.81 -8.74
N ILE A 27 33.10 26.87 -8.83
CA ILE A 27 32.70 26.23 -10.09
C ILE A 27 31.86 27.19 -10.93
N GLU A 28 30.96 27.97 -10.32
CA GLU A 28 30.12 28.95 -10.99
C GLU A 28 30.92 30.16 -11.50
N GLU A 29 31.90 30.64 -10.73
CA GLU A 29 32.88 31.65 -11.16
C GLU A 29 33.75 31.15 -12.32
N ALA A 30 34.08 29.87 -12.33
CA ALA A 30 34.81 29.28 -13.45
C ALA A 30 33.92 29.09 -14.69
N LYS A 31 32.63 28.79 -14.51
CA LYS A 31 31.64 28.70 -15.62
C LYS A 31 31.37 30.08 -16.24
N SER A 32 31.35 31.13 -15.44
CA SER A 32 31.20 32.51 -15.90
C SER A 32 32.49 33.12 -16.47
N GLY A 33 33.61 32.38 -16.45
CA GLY A 33 34.90 32.80 -17.00
C GLY A 33 35.69 33.78 -16.12
N VAL A 34 35.17 34.11 -14.93
CA VAL A 34 35.83 34.97 -13.94
C VAL A 34 37.08 34.29 -13.37
N ARG A 35 37.04 32.97 -13.22
CA ARG A 35 38.15 32.17 -12.70
C ARG A 35 38.65 31.17 -13.74
N ALA A 36 39.91 31.32 -14.15
CA ALA A 36 40.50 30.42 -15.16
C ALA A 36 40.74 28.98 -14.64
N LYS A 37 40.76 28.76 -13.32
CA LYS A 37 41.12 27.48 -12.69
C LYS A 37 40.32 27.23 -11.42
N VAL A 38 39.97 25.96 -11.20
CA VAL A 38 39.24 25.44 -10.04
C VAL A 38 40.17 24.62 -9.13
N SER A 39 39.96 24.68 -7.81
CA SER A 39 40.76 23.95 -6.83
C SER A 39 40.55 22.42 -6.93
N THR A 40 41.50 21.61 -6.42
CA THR A 40 41.36 20.13 -6.44
C THR A 40 40.12 19.62 -5.72
N LYS A 41 39.68 20.31 -4.65
CA LYS A 41 38.48 19.92 -3.89
C LYS A 41 37.21 20.24 -4.67
N ALA A 42 37.13 21.43 -5.27
CA ALA A 42 36.02 21.80 -6.13
C ALA A 42 35.96 20.96 -7.41
N ALA A 43 37.11 20.61 -8.01
CA ALA A 43 37.16 19.66 -9.13
C ALA A 43 36.67 18.26 -8.75
N ALA A 44 37.02 17.77 -7.55
CA ALA A 44 36.55 16.48 -7.06
C ALA A 44 35.03 16.49 -6.81
N PHE A 45 34.52 17.59 -6.26
CA PHE A 45 33.09 17.83 -6.09
C PHE A 45 32.34 17.87 -7.43
N TYR A 46 32.88 18.57 -8.44
CA TYR A 46 32.32 18.62 -9.79
C TYR A 46 32.22 17.24 -10.46
N LEU A 47 33.20 16.37 -10.22
CA LEU A 47 33.24 15.02 -10.76
C LEU A 47 32.45 13.99 -9.91
N GLY A 48 31.90 14.39 -8.77
CA GLY A 48 31.18 13.50 -7.85
C GLY A 48 32.06 12.45 -7.16
N VAL A 49 33.36 12.71 -7.01
CA VAL A 49 34.34 11.77 -6.42
C VAL A 49 35.08 12.40 -5.25
N HIS A 50 35.66 11.57 -4.39
CA HIS A 50 36.48 12.07 -3.29
C HIS A 50 37.83 12.63 -3.80
N TYR A 51 38.34 13.70 -3.18
CA TYR A 51 39.56 14.40 -3.64
C TYR A 51 40.83 13.53 -3.60
N THR A 52 40.87 12.50 -2.73
CA THR A 52 41.95 11.51 -2.70
C THR A 52 41.94 10.61 -3.94
N THR A 53 40.75 10.21 -4.38
CA THR A 53 40.53 9.43 -5.61
C THR A 53 40.95 10.22 -6.84
N LEU A 54 40.59 11.51 -6.90
CA LEU A 54 41.03 12.40 -7.97
C LEU A 54 42.56 12.52 -8.03
N ARG A 55 43.24 12.67 -6.88
CA ARG A 55 44.72 12.70 -6.82
C ARG A 55 45.34 11.38 -7.25
N ALA A 56 44.72 10.23 -6.94
CA ALA A 56 45.20 8.94 -7.38
C ALA A 56 45.13 8.79 -8.91
N TRP A 57 44.04 9.22 -9.53
CA TRP A 57 43.90 9.21 -11.00
C TRP A 57 44.90 10.10 -11.70
N VAL A 58 45.15 11.30 -11.17
CA VAL A 58 46.14 12.21 -11.73
C VAL A 58 47.55 11.65 -11.62
N ARG A 59 47.89 10.93 -10.54
CA ARG A 59 49.19 10.23 -10.43
C ARG A 59 49.31 9.04 -11.39
N ALA A 60 48.21 8.36 -11.67
CA ALA A 60 48.17 7.23 -12.59
C ALA A 60 48.17 7.67 -14.07
N GLY A 61 48.04 8.97 -14.37
CA GLY A 61 47.92 9.48 -15.74
C GLY A 61 46.53 9.28 -16.37
N GLU A 62 45.57 8.77 -15.59
CA GLU A 62 44.19 8.49 -16.03
C GLU A 62 43.22 9.62 -15.65
N GLY A 63 43.70 10.67 -14.98
CA GLY A 63 42.88 11.79 -14.50
C GLY A 63 42.85 13.01 -15.43
N PRO A 64 42.00 14.01 -15.13
CA PRO A 64 41.94 15.27 -15.88
C PRO A 64 43.30 15.99 -15.84
N GLU A 65 43.66 16.64 -16.95
CA GLU A 65 44.96 17.33 -17.10
C GLU A 65 45.11 18.47 -16.06
N PRO A 66 46.05 18.36 -15.13
CA PRO A 66 46.25 19.39 -14.12
C PRO A 66 47.05 20.57 -14.69
N VAL A 67 46.60 21.78 -14.41
CA VAL A 67 47.34 22.99 -14.76
C VAL A 67 48.09 23.49 -13.53
N LYS A 68 49.41 23.59 -13.63
CA LYS A 68 50.24 24.19 -12.59
C LYS A 68 49.88 25.67 -12.44
N ASN A 69 49.85 26.18 -11.21
CA ASN A 69 49.69 27.61 -10.98
C ASN A 69 50.96 28.35 -11.39
N PRO A 70 50.87 29.50 -12.08
CA PRO A 70 52.06 30.26 -12.46
C PRO A 70 52.83 30.65 -11.21
N SER A 71 54.14 30.43 -11.22
CA SER A 71 55.04 30.85 -10.15
C SER A 71 54.91 32.36 -9.95
N ARG A 72 54.58 32.80 -8.74
CA ARG A 72 54.64 34.22 -8.39
C ARG A 72 56.12 34.64 -8.41
N PRO A 73 56.52 35.65 -9.22
CA PRO A 73 57.92 36.05 -9.28
C PRO A 73 58.37 36.51 -7.89
N GLY A 74 59.44 35.89 -7.36
CA GLY A 74 60.02 36.21 -6.05
C GLY A 74 59.72 35.24 -4.90
N THR A 75 59.05 34.10 -5.13
CA THR A 75 58.82 33.10 -4.05
C THR A 75 59.28 31.70 -4.43
N THR A 76 60.25 31.15 -3.69
CA THR A 76 60.73 29.75 -3.72
C THR A 76 59.76 28.82 -2.98
N ALA A 77 58.46 28.90 -3.27
CA ALA A 77 57.48 28.00 -2.67
C ALA A 77 57.41 26.68 -3.47
N VAL A 78 58.00 25.63 -2.90
CA VAL A 78 58.06 24.27 -3.49
C VAL A 78 56.68 23.57 -3.53
N ASN A 79 55.70 24.08 -2.78
CA ASN A 79 54.35 23.49 -2.69
C ASN A 79 53.35 24.22 -3.60
N GLN A 80 53.47 24.04 -4.91
CA GLN A 80 52.47 24.56 -5.83
C GLN A 80 51.21 23.68 -5.81
N HIS A 81 50.07 24.25 -5.44
CA HIS A 81 48.78 23.55 -5.50
C HIS A 81 48.33 23.37 -6.96
N MET A 82 47.85 22.18 -7.29
CA MET A 82 47.36 21.82 -8.62
C MET A 82 45.93 22.32 -8.83
N GLY A 83 45.68 23.01 -9.94
CA GLY A 83 44.34 23.46 -10.36
C GLY A 83 43.88 22.73 -11.63
N PHE A 84 42.57 22.74 -11.87
CA PHE A 84 41.96 22.13 -13.06
C PHE A 84 41.14 23.18 -13.82
N THR A 85 41.12 23.10 -15.14
CA THR A 85 40.22 23.92 -15.97
C THR A 85 38.90 23.18 -16.14
N LEU A 86 37.77 23.88 -16.20
CA LEU A 86 36.48 23.23 -16.45
C LEU A 86 36.47 22.45 -17.77
N GLN A 87 37.13 22.96 -18.81
CA GLN A 87 37.27 22.26 -20.09
C GLN A 87 37.97 20.89 -19.95
N SER A 88 38.98 20.78 -19.08
CA SER A 88 39.66 19.50 -18.81
C SER A 88 38.77 18.53 -18.05
N LEU A 89 37.94 19.03 -17.12
CA LEU A 89 36.99 18.22 -16.35
C LEU A 89 35.84 17.74 -17.24
N ASP A 90 35.32 18.58 -18.12
CA ASP A 90 34.26 18.22 -19.06
C ASP A 90 34.73 17.21 -20.10
N ARG A 91 35.98 17.37 -20.59
CA ARG A 91 36.59 16.39 -21.50
C ARG A 91 36.75 15.02 -20.84
N PHE A 92 37.10 15.02 -19.55
CA PHE A 92 37.22 13.81 -18.74
C PHE A 92 35.86 13.17 -18.41
N LEU A 93 34.82 13.97 -18.16
CA LEU A 93 33.45 13.45 -18.02
C LEU A 93 32.97 12.80 -19.32
N LYS A 94 33.16 13.47 -20.45
CA LYS A 94 32.80 12.94 -21.77
C LYS A 94 33.57 11.69 -22.16
N SER A 95 34.85 11.56 -21.77
CA SER A 95 35.60 10.32 -22.00
C SER A 95 35.12 9.17 -21.13
N ARG A 96 34.47 9.45 -19.99
CA ARG A 96 33.95 8.46 -19.04
C ARG A 96 32.48 8.09 -19.25
N GLU A 97 31.68 8.99 -19.81
CA GLU A 97 30.29 8.75 -20.25
C GLU A 97 30.22 7.65 -21.34
N GLY A 98 31.32 7.38 -22.04
CA GLY A 98 31.47 6.25 -22.97
C GLY A 98 31.81 4.91 -22.33
N SER A 99 32.00 4.81 -20.99
CA SER A 99 32.29 3.54 -20.34
C SER A 99 31.02 2.66 -20.27
N VAL A 100 30.96 1.73 -21.22
CA VAL A 100 29.93 0.69 -21.34
C VAL A 100 29.60 0.14 -19.96
N VAL A 101 28.31 0.22 -19.57
CA VAL A 101 27.79 -0.46 -18.39
C VAL A 101 28.20 -1.92 -18.48
N THR A 102 29.19 -2.32 -17.70
CA THR A 102 29.71 -3.69 -17.74
C THR A 102 28.59 -4.64 -17.37
N ARG A 103 28.55 -5.81 -18.01
CA ARG A 103 27.48 -6.81 -17.86
C ARG A 103 27.13 -7.09 -16.38
N GLY A 104 28.11 -7.03 -15.48
CA GLY A 104 27.93 -7.19 -14.04
C GLY A 104 27.04 -6.12 -13.37
N LYS A 105 27.15 -4.84 -13.78
CA LYS A 105 26.30 -3.76 -13.26
C LYS A 105 24.86 -3.87 -13.76
N ARG A 106 24.66 -4.38 -14.99
CA ARG A 106 23.31 -4.68 -15.49
C ARG A 106 22.66 -5.83 -14.73
N SER A 107 23.42 -6.89 -14.41
CA SER A 107 22.90 -7.99 -13.60
C SER A 107 22.61 -7.58 -12.14
N GLU A 108 23.40 -6.68 -11.56
CA GLU A 108 23.10 -6.10 -10.24
C GLU A 108 21.80 -5.30 -10.27
N VAL A 109 21.62 -4.43 -11.27
CA VAL A 109 20.37 -3.66 -11.43
C VAL A 109 19.19 -4.60 -11.63
N GLU A 110 19.33 -5.64 -12.46
CA GLU A 110 18.27 -6.63 -12.68
C GLU A 110 17.93 -7.42 -11.41
N SER A 111 18.94 -7.77 -10.59
CA SER A 111 18.72 -8.42 -9.28
C SER A 111 17.96 -7.49 -8.33
N VAL A 112 18.36 -6.23 -8.24
CA VAL A 112 17.70 -5.25 -7.38
C VAL A 112 16.25 -5.02 -7.80
N LEU A 113 15.97 -4.98 -9.11
CA LEU A 113 14.59 -4.85 -9.59
C LEU A 113 13.73 -6.05 -9.21
N ARG A 114 14.26 -7.28 -9.33
CA ARG A 114 13.54 -8.49 -8.87
C ARG A 114 13.29 -8.47 -7.36
N ASP A 115 14.23 -7.96 -6.58
CA ASP A 115 14.08 -7.83 -5.13
C ASP A 115 13.02 -6.78 -4.78
N VAL A 116 12.96 -5.67 -5.52
CA VAL A 116 11.90 -4.65 -5.36
C VAL A 116 10.52 -5.24 -5.67
N ASP A 117 10.37 -5.97 -6.78
CA ASP A 117 9.10 -6.63 -7.14
C ASP A 117 8.67 -7.64 -6.07
N ARG A 118 9.62 -8.41 -5.52
CA ARG A 118 9.36 -9.35 -4.42
C ARG A 118 8.92 -8.65 -3.14
N ILE A 119 9.56 -7.55 -2.78
CA ILE A 119 9.19 -6.75 -1.60
C ILE A 119 7.79 -6.17 -1.78
N GLN A 120 7.49 -5.64 -2.97
CA GLN A 120 6.17 -5.09 -3.30
C GLN A 120 5.07 -6.14 -3.16
N ALA A 121 5.27 -7.34 -3.72
CA ALA A 121 4.32 -8.45 -3.58
C ALA A 121 4.11 -8.85 -2.10
N THR A 122 5.16 -8.76 -1.27
CA THR A 122 5.06 -9.07 0.17
C THR A 122 4.26 -8.00 0.92
N ILE A 123 4.41 -6.72 0.56
CA ILE A 123 3.62 -5.62 1.12
C ILE A 123 2.14 -5.80 0.77
N GLU A 124 1.83 -6.10 -0.49
CA GLU A 124 0.47 -6.32 -0.94
C GLU A 124 -0.19 -7.52 -0.23
N LEU A 125 0.55 -8.62 -0.06
CA LEU A 125 0.09 -9.77 0.72
C LEU A 125 -0.23 -9.36 2.16
N LYS A 126 0.65 -8.60 2.83
CA LYS A 126 0.43 -8.13 4.20
C LYS A 126 -0.77 -7.20 4.31
N MET A 127 -0.96 -6.30 3.35
CA MET A 127 -2.13 -5.44 3.31
C MET A 127 -3.43 -6.23 3.10
N ALA A 128 -3.41 -7.27 2.27
CA ALA A 128 -4.55 -8.16 2.07
C ALA A 128 -4.84 -8.99 3.34
N GLU A 129 -3.81 -9.50 4.02
CA GLU A 129 -3.92 -10.19 5.31
C GLU A 129 -4.55 -9.28 6.38
N ASP A 130 -4.09 -8.03 6.49
CA ASP A 130 -4.63 -7.04 7.43
C ASP A 130 -6.09 -6.67 7.10
N ALA A 131 -6.42 -6.52 5.82
CA ALA A 131 -7.79 -6.28 5.39
C ALA A 131 -8.71 -7.47 5.73
N LEU A 132 -8.22 -8.69 5.53
CA LEU A 132 -8.93 -9.92 5.87
C LEU A 132 -9.10 -10.05 7.39
N ALA A 133 -8.07 -9.75 8.18
CA ALA A 133 -8.14 -9.72 9.64
C ALA A 133 -9.18 -8.70 10.13
N LYS A 134 -9.19 -7.48 9.55
CA LYS A 134 -10.20 -6.45 9.85
C LYS A 134 -11.61 -6.88 9.43
N ALA A 135 -11.75 -7.54 8.28
CA ALA A 135 -13.03 -8.05 7.81
C ALA A 135 -13.57 -9.18 8.71
N ARG A 136 -12.70 -10.11 9.14
CA ARG A 136 -13.04 -11.15 10.12
C ARG A 136 -13.39 -10.57 11.48
N GLU A 137 -12.64 -9.59 11.96
CA GLU A 137 -12.94 -8.91 13.22
C GLU A 137 -14.27 -8.14 13.13
N LYS A 138 -14.54 -7.48 12.01
CA LYS A 138 -15.84 -6.85 11.75
C LYS A 138 -16.97 -7.89 11.68
N ALA A 139 -16.74 -9.03 11.03
CA ALA A 139 -17.70 -10.13 10.93
C ALA A 139 -17.96 -10.79 12.30
N ARG A 140 -16.92 -10.97 13.13
CA ARG A 140 -17.05 -11.42 14.53
C ARG A 140 -17.83 -10.41 15.34
N ARG A 141 -17.46 -9.12 15.30
CA ARG A 141 -18.16 -8.05 16.02
C ARG A 141 -19.65 -7.95 15.67
N LEU A 142 -20.01 -8.32 14.45
CA LEU A 142 -21.39 -8.27 14.01
C LEU A 142 -22.14 -9.61 14.16
N GLY A 143 -21.46 -10.73 14.49
CA GLY A 143 -22.06 -12.07 14.43
C GLY A 143 -22.62 -12.45 13.05
N VAL A 144 -22.37 -11.64 12.02
CA VAL A 144 -23.12 -11.59 10.75
C VAL A 144 -22.92 -12.83 9.88
N LEU A 145 -21.83 -13.58 10.05
CA LEU A 145 -21.62 -14.78 9.24
C LEU A 145 -22.64 -15.89 9.55
N SER A 146 -23.21 -15.91 10.76
CA SER A 146 -24.14 -16.95 11.19
C SER A 146 -25.60 -16.66 10.83
N PHE A 147 -25.93 -15.44 10.42
CA PHE A 147 -27.31 -14.97 10.27
C PHE A 147 -27.68 -14.58 8.83
N ASN A 148 -27.05 -15.20 7.84
CA ASN A 148 -27.36 -14.93 6.44
C ASN A 148 -28.65 -15.65 6.02
N GLY A 149 -29.63 -14.90 5.53
CA GLY A 149 -30.92 -15.44 5.11
C GLY A 149 -31.80 -15.89 6.28
N ILE A 150 -33.00 -16.37 5.90
CA ILE A 150 -34.03 -16.81 6.85
C ILE A 150 -33.60 -18.03 7.64
N GLU A 151 -32.88 -18.95 7.00
CA GLU A 151 -32.33 -20.14 7.65
C GLU A 151 -31.36 -19.73 8.76
N GLY A 152 -30.42 -18.81 8.48
CA GLY A 152 -29.46 -18.35 9.47
C GLY A 152 -30.10 -17.70 10.71
N ILE A 153 -31.17 -16.93 10.55
CA ILE A 153 -31.87 -16.31 11.70
C ILE A 153 -32.80 -17.29 12.45
N ALA A 154 -33.21 -18.39 11.80
CA ALA A 154 -34.07 -19.42 12.38
C ALA A 154 -33.28 -20.56 13.03
N ASP A 155 -32.04 -20.79 12.60
CA ASP A 155 -31.13 -21.79 13.15
C ASP A 155 -30.84 -21.55 14.63
N ILE A 156 -30.48 -22.62 15.33
CA ILE A 156 -30.14 -22.58 16.75
C ILE A 156 -28.68 -22.14 16.90
N HIS A 157 -28.47 -21.09 17.69
CA HIS A 157 -27.15 -20.51 17.95
C HIS A 157 -26.87 -20.44 19.46
N PRO A 158 -25.58 -20.50 19.86
CA PRO A 158 -25.18 -20.34 21.26
C PRO A 158 -25.08 -18.86 21.66
N TRP A 159 -25.77 -18.49 22.75
CA TRP A 159 -25.79 -17.14 23.32
C TRP A 159 -25.26 -17.14 24.74
N LEU A 160 -24.41 -16.17 25.04
CA LEU A 160 -23.87 -15.99 26.39
C LEU A 160 -24.89 -15.25 27.27
N ILE A 161 -25.14 -15.82 28.44
CA ILE A 161 -25.89 -15.23 29.54
C ILE A 161 -24.93 -14.70 30.60
N VAL A 162 -25.17 -13.47 31.03
CA VAL A 162 -24.50 -12.86 32.19
C VAL A 162 -25.60 -12.29 33.08
N GLU A 163 -25.65 -12.72 34.34
CA GLU A 163 -26.67 -12.29 35.33
C GLU A 163 -28.11 -12.51 34.84
N GLY A 164 -28.36 -13.64 34.16
CA GLY A 164 -29.68 -13.99 33.63
C GLY A 164 -30.13 -13.16 32.41
N ARG A 165 -29.21 -12.41 31.78
CA ARG A 165 -29.48 -11.60 30.58
C ARG A 165 -28.52 -11.95 29.46
N ILE A 166 -28.98 -11.85 28.22
CA ILE A 166 -28.14 -12.09 27.05
C ILE A 166 -27.10 -10.96 26.94
N ALA A 167 -25.83 -11.34 26.92
CA ALA A 167 -24.70 -10.44 26.70
C ALA A 167 -24.29 -10.38 25.22
N GLY A 168 -24.55 -11.44 24.46
CA GLY A 168 -24.23 -11.52 23.04
C GLY A 168 -24.06 -12.95 22.56
N HIS A 169 -23.70 -13.08 21.30
CA HIS A 169 -23.46 -14.37 20.66
C HIS A 169 -22.10 -14.95 21.07
N LEU A 170 -22.03 -16.26 21.37
CA LEU A 170 -20.82 -16.90 21.91
C LEU A 170 -19.63 -16.78 20.95
N TRP A 171 -19.85 -16.97 19.64
CA TRP A 171 -18.78 -16.92 18.62
C TRP A 171 -18.23 -15.52 18.32
N VAL A 172 -18.76 -14.48 18.97
CA VAL A 172 -18.17 -13.13 18.90
C VAL A 172 -16.91 -13.05 19.75
N LEU A 173 -16.80 -13.91 20.77
CA LEU A 173 -15.69 -13.90 21.72
C LEU A 173 -14.42 -14.51 21.10
N PRO A 174 -13.24 -13.99 21.45
CA PRO A 174 -11.97 -14.64 21.13
C PRO A 174 -11.91 -16.07 21.67
N GLU A 175 -11.23 -16.96 20.96
CA GLU A 175 -11.16 -18.39 21.29
C GLU A 175 -10.62 -18.63 22.70
N GLU A 176 -9.70 -17.78 23.18
CA GLU A 176 -9.14 -17.83 24.51
C GLU A 176 -10.19 -17.59 25.61
N GLN A 177 -11.18 -16.74 25.34
CA GLN A 177 -12.26 -16.42 26.28
C GLN A 177 -13.34 -17.50 26.28
N ILE A 178 -13.49 -18.25 25.18
CA ILE A 178 -14.50 -19.33 25.07
C ILE A 178 -14.17 -20.47 26.05
N VAL A 179 -12.89 -20.76 26.29
CA VAL A 179 -12.44 -21.85 27.19
C VAL A 179 -12.78 -21.56 28.66
N GLU A 180 -12.93 -20.30 29.04
CA GLU A 180 -13.23 -19.89 30.42
C GLU A 180 -14.74 -19.81 30.73
N ILE A 181 -15.60 -20.00 29.72
CA ILE A 181 -17.06 -19.87 29.86
C ILE A 181 -17.65 -21.16 30.43
N ASN A 182 -18.49 -21.02 31.46
CA ASN A 182 -19.31 -22.12 31.95
C ASN A 182 -20.44 -22.41 30.96
N LEU A 183 -20.64 -23.69 30.61
CA LEU A 183 -21.72 -24.11 29.72
C LEU A 183 -23.11 -23.79 30.26
N ASP A 184 -23.26 -23.70 31.59
CA ASP A 184 -24.53 -23.29 32.23
C ASP A 184 -24.90 -21.82 31.94
N ASP A 185 -23.90 -21.00 31.56
CA ASP A 185 -24.08 -19.60 31.19
C ASP A 185 -24.35 -19.45 29.68
N VAL A 186 -24.62 -20.53 28.95
CA VAL A 186 -24.93 -20.51 27.52
C VAL A 186 -26.34 -21.03 27.28
N ILE A 187 -27.12 -20.32 26.46
CA ILE A 187 -28.38 -20.82 25.94
C ILE A 187 -28.30 -21.05 24.45
N GLU A 188 -28.94 -22.12 24.00
CA GLU A 188 -29.06 -22.46 22.59
C GLU A 188 -30.45 -22.09 22.11
N THR A 189 -30.52 -21.09 21.23
CA THR A 189 -31.80 -20.63 20.69
C THR A 189 -31.60 -19.88 19.37
N SER A 190 -32.67 -19.73 18.60
CA SER A 190 -32.63 -18.91 17.37
C SER A 190 -32.48 -17.42 17.67
N LEU A 191 -32.02 -16.66 16.68
CA LEU A 191 -31.87 -15.21 16.79
C LEU A 191 -33.20 -14.53 17.13
N ILE A 192 -34.28 -14.95 16.47
CA ILE A 192 -35.64 -14.41 16.71
C ILE A 192 -36.05 -14.61 18.17
N SER A 193 -35.79 -15.81 18.69
CA SER A 193 -36.12 -16.16 20.08
C SER A 193 -35.20 -15.44 21.08
N ALA A 194 -33.90 -15.31 20.79
CA ALA A 194 -32.95 -14.55 21.60
C ALA A 194 -33.34 -13.07 21.71
N LEU A 195 -33.82 -12.47 20.61
CA LEU A 195 -34.27 -11.07 20.59
C LEU A 195 -35.53 -10.81 21.43
N ALA A 196 -36.28 -11.86 21.77
CA ALA A 196 -37.44 -11.81 22.67
C ALA A 196 -37.08 -11.97 24.15
N LEU A 197 -35.84 -12.37 24.47
CA LEU A 197 -35.35 -12.52 25.83
C LEU A 197 -34.73 -11.20 26.35
N PRO A 198 -34.52 -11.06 27.68
CA PRO A 198 -33.87 -9.87 28.25
C PRO A 198 -32.39 -9.77 27.90
N TRP A 199 -31.95 -8.58 27.46
CA TRP A 199 -30.55 -8.28 27.13
C TRP A 199 -29.87 -7.44 28.21
N LYS A 200 -28.54 -7.56 28.30
CA LYS A 200 -27.70 -6.79 29.23
C LYS A 200 -27.87 -5.28 29.00
N SER A 201 -27.88 -4.86 27.74
CA SER A 201 -28.27 -3.51 27.35
C SER A 201 -28.78 -3.48 25.90
N ASP A 202 -29.47 -2.41 25.55
CA ASP A 202 -29.93 -2.18 24.17
C ASP A 202 -28.77 -2.16 23.17
N ALA A 203 -27.63 -1.60 23.55
CA ALA A 203 -26.42 -1.59 22.72
C ALA A 203 -25.89 -3.00 22.38
N HIS A 204 -26.06 -3.99 23.26
CA HIS A 204 -25.68 -5.38 22.95
C HIS A 204 -26.71 -6.07 22.06
N ARG A 205 -27.98 -5.65 22.15
CA ARG A 205 -29.11 -6.22 21.39
C ARG A 205 -29.18 -5.68 19.96
N GLN A 206 -28.91 -4.38 19.79
CA GLN A 206 -29.18 -3.63 18.57
C GLN A 206 -28.54 -4.22 17.31
N PRO A 207 -27.26 -4.65 17.30
CA PRO A 207 -26.64 -5.21 16.09
C PRO A 207 -27.37 -6.45 15.57
N TYR A 208 -27.85 -7.30 16.47
CA TYR A 208 -28.57 -8.52 16.11
C TYR A 208 -30.01 -8.23 15.66
N ALA A 209 -30.64 -7.21 16.25
CA ALA A 209 -31.96 -6.75 15.84
C ALA A 209 -31.95 -6.17 14.42
N GLU A 210 -30.91 -5.39 14.07
CA GLU A 210 -30.72 -4.84 12.74
C GLU A 210 -30.53 -5.93 11.68
N VAL A 211 -29.74 -6.96 12.00
CA VAL A 211 -29.55 -8.12 11.11
C VAL A 211 -30.87 -8.87 10.90
N ALA A 212 -31.59 -9.19 11.97
CA ALA A 212 -32.89 -9.87 11.85
C ALA A 212 -33.88 -9.05 11.01
N GLN A 213 -33.95 -7.73 11.23
CA GLN A 213 -34.82 -6.84 10.47
C GLN A 213 -34.43 -6.78 8.99
N PHE A 214 -33.13 -6.71 8.69
CA PHE A 214 -32.63 -6.70 7.32
C PHE A 214 -33.00 -7.99 6.57
N GLU A 215 -32.76 -9.15 7.16
CA GLU A 215 -33.05 -10.45 6.53
C GLU A 215 -34.54 -10.68 6.33
N LEU A 216 -35.38 -10.31 7.30
CA LEU A 216 -36.84 -10.39 7.17
C LEU A 216 -37.37 -9.48 6.06
N ASN A 217 -36.87 -8.25 5.96
CA ASN A 217 -37.26 -7.33 4.88
C ASN A 217 -36.79 -7.83 3.50
N SER A 218 -35.59 -8.41 3.45
CA SER A 218 -35.07 -9.05 2.23
C SER A 218 -35.94 -10.20 1.75
N LEU A 219 -36.43 -11.05 2.68
CA LEU A 219 -37.39 -12.10 2.36
C LEU A 219 -38.70 -11.52 1.82
N ILE A 220 -39.29 -10.53 2.50
CA ILE A 220 -40.55 -9.89 2.07
C ILE A 220 -40.40 -9.38 0.64
N ALA A 221 -39.31 -8.68 0.33
CA ALA A 221 -39.04 -8.17 -1.01
C ALA A 221 -38.87 -9.30 -2.05
N SER A 222 -38.31 -10.46 -1.67
CA SER A 222 -38.23 -11.62 -2.59
C SER A 222 -39.61 -12.19 -2.88
N ILE A 223 -40.43 -12.39 -1.85
CA ILE A 223 -41.80 -12.91 -1.97
C ILE A 223 -42.64 -11.98 -2.84
N GLU A 224 -42.55 -10.67 -2.63
CA GLU A 224 -43.29 -9.68 -3.43
C GLU A 224 -42.87 -9.71 -4.91
N ARG A 225 -41.57 -9.87 -5.18
CA ARG A 225 -41.04 -9.98 -6.54
C ARG A 225 -41.54 -11.24 -7.23
N GLU A 226 -41.44 -12.39 -6.57
CA GLU A 226 -41.95 -13.67 -7.08
C GLU A 226 -43.46 -13.62 -7.31
N GLY A 227 -44.22 -13.03 -6.37
CA GLY A 227 -45.65 -12.81 -6.52
C GLY A 227 -46.00 -11.85 -7.67
N ALA A 228 -45.16 -10.87 -7.99
CA ALA A 228 -45.34 -10.02 -9.17
C ALA A 228 -45.08 -10.78 -10.48
N VAL A 229 -44.04 -11.63 -10.52
CA VAL A 229 -43.74 -12.48 -11.66
C VAL A 229 -44.88 -13.47 -11.92
N GLN A 230 -45.39 -14.12 -10.86
CA GLN A 230 -46.50 -15.06 -10.99
C GLN A 230 -47.77 -14.37 -11.52
N ARG A 231 -48.11 -13.17 -11.01
CA ARG A 231 -49.25 -12.40 -11.50
C ARG A 231 -49.12 -12.04 -12.97
N ALA A 232 -47.94 -11.62 -13.42
CA ALA A 232 -47.70 -11.32 -14.83
C ALA A 232 -47.87 -12.57 -15.72
N ALA A 233 -47.36 -13.72 -15.28
CA ALA A 233 -47.54 -15.00 -15.99
C ALA A 233 -49.01 -15.44 -16.03
N ASP A 234 -49.76 -15.24 -14.95
CA ASP A 234 -51.19 -15.56 -14.88
C ASP A 234 -52.02 -14.63 -15.79
N GLU A 235 -51.67 -13.34 -15.88
CA GLU A 235 -52.29 -12.37 -16.78
C GLU A 235 -52.03 -12.71 -18.27
N GLU A 236 -50.79 -13.06 -18.64
CA GLU A 236 -50.44 -13.51 -19.99
C GLU A 236 -51.24 -14.76 -20.38
N ARG A 237 -51.31 -15.74 -19.47
CA ARG A 237 -52.09 -16.96 -19.68
C ARG A 237 -53.59 -16.67 -19.82
N PHE A 238 -54.13 -15.72 -19.06
CA PHE A 238 -55.53 -15.33 -19.17
C PHE A 238 -55.83 -14.65 -20.51
N LEU A 239 -54.92 -13.83 -21.02
CA LEU A 239 -55.03 -13.20 -22.33
C LEU A 239 -54.92 -14.20 -23.48
N ASP A 240 -54.03 -15.19 -23.38
CA ASP A 240 -53.86 -16.27 -24.35
C ASP A 240 -55.09 -17.19 -24.44
N VAL A 241 -55.73 -17.49 -23.30
CA VAL A 241 -56.94 -18.33 -23.28
C VAL A 241 -58.17 -17.59 -23.80
N ASN A 242 -58.25 -16.27 -23.60
CA ASN A 242 -59.42 -15.46 -23.96
C ASN A 242 -59.27 -14.70 -25.28
N THR A 243 -58.15 -14.83 -26.00
CA THR A 243 -58.04 -14.28 -27.36
C THR A 243 -58.84 -15.16 -28.33
N PRO A 244 -59.90 -14.64 -28.99
CA PRO A 244 -60.63 -15.43 -29.97
C PRO A 244 -59.71 -15.78 -31.13
N LYS A 245 -59.54 -17.09 -31.42
CA LYS A 245 -58.81 -17.55 -32.61
C LYS A 245 -59.41 -16.88 -33.84
N PRO A 246 -58.59 -16.24 -34.71
CA PRO A 246 -59.11 -15.63 -35.92
C PRO A 246 -59.72 -16.73 -36.79
N LEU A 247 -61.04 -16.67 -37.00
CA LEU A 247 -61.72 -17.49 -37.99
C LEU A 247 -61.08 -17.17 -39.34
N GLY A 248 -60.29 -18.12 -39.86
CA GLY A 248 -59.54 -17.96 -41.10
C GLY A 248 -60.46 -17.59 -42.26
N VAL A 249 -60.43 -16.32 -42.67
CA VAL A 249 -61.02 -15.89 -43.92
C VAL A 249 -60.17 -16.47 -45.04
N LYS A 250 -60.62 -17.56 -45.66
CA LYS A 250 -60.04 -18.06 -46.91
C LYS A 250 -60.24 -16.98 -47.98
N GLY A 251 -59.15 -16.30 -48.34
CA GLY A 251 -59.13 -15.38 -49.47
C GLY A 251 -59.47 -16.10 -50.78
N PRO A 252 -60.05 -15.40 -51.77
CA PRO A 252 -60.55 -16.03 -52.99
C PRO A 252 -59.37 -16.54 -53.83
N GLY A 253 -59.41 -17.82 -54.18
CA GLY A 253 -58.45 -18.44 -55.08
C GLY A 253 -58.47 -17.76 -56.44
N ARG A 254 -57.30 -17.33 -56.93
CA ARG A 254 -57.12 -16.90 -58.31
C ARG A 254 -57.11 -18.13 -59.21
N LEU A 255 -57.98 -18.11 -60.23
CA LEU A 255 -57.96 -19.00 -61.40
C LEU A 255 -56.85 -18.57 -62.37
#